data_AF-A0A6N4AI67-F1
#
_entry.id   AF-A0A6N4AI67-F1
#
_cell.length_a   1.000
_cell.length_b   1.000
_cell.length_c   1.000
_cell.angle_alpha   90.00
_cell.angle_beta   90.00
_cell.angle_gamma   90.00
#
_symmetry.space_group_name_H-M   'P 1'
#
loop_
_entity.id
_entity.type
_entity.pdbx_description
1 polymer ?
#
loop_
_entity_poly.entity_id
_entity_poly.type
_entity_poly.pdbx_seq_one_letter_code
_entity_poly.pdbx_strand_id
1 'polypeptide(L)'
;MKRIILKTAKFFYYLRNYFKIKKYSEINQKLDSALREREVNKVILKGNIIKMVKSYLRTDADSKYIPKERRNNTEIKQRVLAEFGVSMEELGVKINDELELI
;
A
#
# COMPACT_ATOMS: atom_id res chain seq x y z
N MET A 1 41.84 -17.33 -18.00
CA MET A 1 42.42 -16.94 -16.69
C MET A 1 41.75 -15.72 -16.04
N LYS A 2 41.60 -14.56 -16.70
CA LYS A 2 40.98 -13.35 -16.10
C LYS A 2 39.61 -13.56 -15.42
N ARG A 3 38.71 -14.36 -16.01
CA ARG A 3 37.39 -14.68 -15.43
C ARG A 3 37.45 -15.46 -14.11
N ILE A 4 38.45 -16.33 -13.95
CA ILE A 4 38.62 -17.15 -12.73
C ILE A 4 39.11 -16.26 -11.59
N ILE A 5 40.08 -15.38 -11.88
CA ILE A 5 40.64 -14.41 -10.93
C ILE A 5 39.57 -13.41 -10.44
N LEU A 6 38.68 -12.96 -11.34
CA LEU A 6 37.56 -12.10 -10.96
C LEU A 6 36.54 -12.82 -10.07
N LYS A 7 36.28 -14.11 -10.31
CA LYS A 7 35.37 -14.91 -9.47
C LYS A 7 35.94 -15.13 -8.07
N THR A 8 37.22 -15.46 -7.95
CA THR A 8 37.87 -15.64 -6.65
C THR A 8 37.97 -14.31 -5.88
N ALA A 9 38.31 -13.21 -6.55
CA ALA A 9 38.30 -11.88 -5.92
C ALA A 9 36.90 -11.49 -5.39
N LYS A 10 35.84 -11.75 -6.17
CA LYS A 10 34.45 -11.56 -5.72
C LYS A 10 34.11 -12.44 -4.52
N PHE A 11 34.56 -13.69 -4.51
CA PHE A 11 34.33 -14.62 -3.41
C PHE A 11 34.96 -14.11 -2.09
N PHE A 12 36.22 -13.70 -2.10
CA PHE A 12 36.88 -13.15 -0.91
C PHE A 12 36.29 -11.81 -0.48
N TYR A 13 35.88 -10.96 -1.43
CA TYR A 13 35.14 -9.73 -1.13
C TYR A 13 33.81 -10.04 -0.42
N TYR A 14 33.08 -11.05 -0.89
CA TYR A 14 31.83 -11.50 -0.28
C TYR A 14 32.05 -12.09 1.11
N LEU A 15 33.10 -12.92 1.28
CA LEU A 15 33.46 -13.51 2.57
C LEU A 15 33.84 -12.44 3.60
N ARG A 16 34.67 -11.47 3.21
CA ARG A 16 35.07 -10.35 4.08
C ARG A 16 33.88 -9.46 4.49
N ASN A 17 32.89 -9.32 3.62
CA ASN A 17 31.69 -8.52 3.88
C ASN A 17 30.48 -9.36 4.30
N TYR A 18 30.64 -10.65 4.58
CA TYR A 18 29.53 -11.58 4.76
C TYR A 18 28.54 -11.11 5.83
N PHE A 19 29.02 -10.69 7.00
CA PHE A 19 28.17 -10.18 8.08
C PHE A 19 27.39 -8.93 7.68
N LYS A 20 28.02 -8.01 6.93
CA LYS A 20 27.35 -6.81 6.42
C LYS A 20 26.27 -7.17 5.40
N ILE A 21 26.60 -8.04 4.45
CA ILE A 21 25.67 -8.49 3.40
C ILE A 21 24.49 -9.23 4.02
N LYS A 22 24.74 -10.12 5.00
CA LYS A 22 23.70 -10.82 5.74
C LYS A 22 22.77 -9.83 6.47
N LYS A 23 23.33 -8.85 7.19
CA LYS A 23 22.55 -7.81 7.88
C LYS A 23 21.67 -7.01 6.90
N TYR A 24 22.22 -6.58 5.76
CA TYR A 24 21.42 -5.89 4.74
C TYR A 24 20.35 -6.79 4.12
N SER A 25 20.64 -8.07 3.90
CA SER A 25 19.66 -9.04 3.41
C SER A 25 18.49 -9.21 4.38
N GLU A 26 18.77 -9.31 5.69
CA GLU A 26 17.73 -9.40 6.73
C GLU A 26 16.88 -8.12 6.80
N ILE A 27 17.51 -6.95 6.72
CA ILE A 27 16.80 -5.66 6.66
C ILE A 27 15.91 -5.59 5.42
N ASN A 28 16.42 -6.00 4.26
CA ASN A 28 15.66 -6.02 3.00
C ASN A 28 14.47 -6.98 3.09
N GLN A 29 14.63 -8.15 3.69
CA GLN A 29 13.52 -9.08 3.90
C GLN A 29 12.44 -8.48 4.81
N LYS A 30 12.83 -7.82 5.90
CA LYS A 30 11.89 -7.14 6.81
C LYS A 30 11.15 -5.99 6.11
N LEU A 31 11.86 -5.21 5.31
CA LEU A 31 11.28 -4.15 4.48
C LEU A 31 10.28 -4.71 3.47
N ASP A 32 10.62 -5.81 2.78
CA ASP A 32 9.74 -6.46 1.82
C ASP A 32 8.45 -6.96 2.48
N SER A 33 8.56 -7.61 3.65
CA SER A 33 7.38 -8.02 4.42
C SER A 33 6.51 -6.82 4.86
N ALA A 34 7.13 -5.74 5.34
CA ALA A 34 6.41 -4.55 5.78
C ALA A 34 5.71 -3.84 4.61
N LEU A 35 6.34 -3.82 3.43
CA LEU A 35 5.72 -3.29 2.21
C LEU A 35 4.50 -4.11 1.80
N ARG A 36 4.61 -5.43 1.78
CA ARG A 36 3.46 -6.33 1.49
C ARG A 36 2.33 -6.13 2.48
N GLU A 37 2.64 -6.06 3.77
CA GLU A 37 1.65 -5.81 4.82
C GLU A 37 0.96 -4.45 4.63
N ARG A 38 1.73 -3.40 4.30
CA ARG A 38 1.19 -2.08 3.98
C ARG A 38 0.27 -2.13 2.76
N GLU A 39 0.59 -2.90 1.72
CA GLU A 39 -0.28 -3.09 0.55
C GLU A 39 -1.58 -3.81 0.92
N VAL A 40 -1.51 -4.88 1.73
CA VAL A 40 -2.71 -5.57 2.23
C VAL A 40 -3.59 -4.61 3.02
N ASN A 41 -2.99 -3.82 3.92
CA ASN A 41 -3.72 -2.83 4.72
C ASN A 41 -4.36 -1.74 3.86
N LYS A 42 -3.70 -1.31 2.77
CA LYS A 42 -4.31 -0.41 1.78
C LYS A 42 -5.55 -1.01 1.15
N VAL A 43 -5.50 -2.28 0.75
CA VAL A 43 -6.65 -2.97 0.13
C VAL A 43 -7.81 -3.07 1.11
N ILE A 44 -7.53 -3.44 2.36
CA ILE A 44 -8.54 -3.52 3.43
C ILE A 44 -9.17 -2.14 3.67
N LEU A 45 -8.35 -1.09 3.79
CA LEU A 45 -8.84 0.28 3.96
C LEU A 45 -9.76 0.71 2.80
N LYS A 46 -9.35 0.46 1.54
CA LYS A 46 -10.18 0.75 0.36
C LYS A 46 -11.52 -0.01 0.43
N GLY A 47 -11.51 -1.28 0.83
CA GLY A 47 -12.72 -2.07 1.03
C GLY A 47 -13.66 -1.51 2.11
N ASN A 48 -13.10 -1.09 3.25
CA ASN A 48 -13.86 -0.51 4.35
C ASN A 48 -14.50 0.83 3.97
N ILE A 49 -13.77 1.70 3.28
CA ILE A 49 -14.29 2.97 2.75
C ILE A 49 -15.46 2.70 1.80
N ILE A 50 -15.30 1.77 0.85
CA ILE A 50 -16.38 1.40 -0.08
C ILE A 50 -17.61 0.89 0.67
N LYS A 51 -17.42 0.01 1.66
CA LYS A 51 -18.52 -0.53 2.47
C LYS A 51 -19.26 0.58 3.22
N MET A 52 -18.54 1.49 3.85
CA MET A 52 -19.13 2.65 4.54
C MET A 52 -19.92 3.52 3.57
N VAL A 53 -19.33 3.88 2.42
CA VAL A 53 -19.98 4.72 1.40
C VAL A 53 -21.22 4.05 0.79
N LYS A 54 -21.23 2.73 0.65
CA LYS A 54 -22.42 1.95 0.23
C LYS A 54 -23.52 2.00 1.30
N SER A 55 -23.15 1.79 2.56
CA SER A 55 -24.09 1.87 3.70
C SER A 55 -24.67 3.26 3.88
N TYR A 56 -23.83 4.30 3.80
CA TYR A 56 -24.24 5.71 3.94
C TYR A 56 -25.32 6.09 2.92
N LEU A 57 -25.17 5.60 1.69
CA LEU A 57 -26.12 5.90 0.62
C LEU A 57 -27.25 4.90 0.47
N ARG A 58 -27.37 3.96 1.41
CA ARG A 58 -28.43 2.92 1.42
C ARG A 58 -28.63 2.29 0.04
N THR A 59 -27.52 2.10 -0.69
CA THR A 59 -27.56 1.55 -2.04
C THR A 59 -27.26 0.06 -1.95
N ASP A 60 -28.30 -0.76 -1.89
CA ASP A 60 -28.22 -2.24 -1.96
C ASP A 60 -28.01 -2.73 -3.41
N ALA A 61 -27.33 -1.95 -4.23
CA ALA A 61 -27.01 -2.39 -5.58
C ALA A 61 -25.73 -3.23 -5.53
N ASP A 62 -25.84 -4.50 -5.92
CA ASP A 62 -24.76 -5.44 -6.30
C ASP A 62 -23.95 -4.95 -7.52
N SER A 63 -23.77 -3.65 -7.63
CA SER A 63 -23.00 -2.98 -8.66
C SER A 63 -21.57 -2.79 -8.19
N LYS A 64 -20.63 -3.06 -9.10
CA LYS A 64 -19.20 -2.76 -8.98
C LYS A 64 -18.92 -1.24 -9.00
N TYR A 65 -19.94 -0.41 -9.24
CA TYR A 65 -19.82 1.03 -9.45
C TYR A 65 -20.68 1.85 -8.48
N ILE A 66 -20.10 2.94 -8.00
CA ILE A 66 -20.77 3.97 -7.17
C ILE A 66 -21.81 4.67 -8.06
N PRO A 67 -23.10 4.77 -7.66
CA PRO A 67 -24.13 5.49 -8.40
C PRO A 67 -23.68 6.91 -8.77
N LYS A 68 -23.73 7.27 -10.06
CA LYS A 68 -23.35 8.59 -10.59
C LYS A 68 -24.30 9.72 -10.13
N GLU A 69 -25.52 9.39 -9.71
CA GLU A 69 -26.50 10.36 -9.21
C GLU A 69 -26.36 10.51 -7.69
N ARG A 70 -25.39 11.29 -7.22
CA ARG A 70 -25.24 11.60 -5.79
C ARG A 70 -25.18 13.11 -5.60
N ARG A 71 -26.21 13.67 -4.95
CA ARG A 71 -26.38 15.12 -4.74
C ARG A 71 -25.26 15.80 -3.92
N ASN A 72 -24.26 15.08 -3.37
CA ASN A 72 -23.22 15.71 -2.56
C ASN A 72 -21.90 14.90 -2.42
N ASN A 73 -21.09 14.85 -3.48
CA ASN A 73 -19.75 14.21 -3.43
C ASN A 73 -18.87 14.80 -2.32
N THR A 74 -19.00 16.11 -2.07
CA THR A 74 -18.27 16.82 -1.02
C THR A 74 -18.58 16.29 0.37
N GLU A 75 -19.84 15.99 0.66
CA GLU A 75 -20.28 15.47 1.96
C GLU A 75 -19.77 14.05 2.20
N ILE A 76 -19.80 13.20 1.16
CA ILE A 76 -19.23 11.85 1.23
C ILE A 76 -17.72 11.93 1.47
N LYS A 77 -17.01 12.81 0.75
CA LYS A 77 -15.58 13.03 0.92
C LYS A 77 -15.26 13.46 2.35
N GLN A 78 -15.99 14.44 2.89
CA GLN A 78 -15.81 14.90 4.27
C GLN A 78 -16.06 13.78 5.29
N ARG A 79 -17.07 12.93 5.06
CA ARG A 79 -17.37 11.80 5.94
C ARG A 79 -16.25 10.75 5.91
N VAL A 80 -15.76 10.40 4.72
CA VAL A 80 -14.62 9.48 4.55
C VAL A 80 -13.39 10.04 5.25
N LEU A 81 -13.10 11.33 5.08
CA LEU A 81 -11.95 11.97 5.74
C LEU A 81 -12.10 12.02 7.26
N ALA A 82 -13.32 12.23 7.78
CA ALA A 82 -13.57 12.23 9.22
C ALA A 82 -13.36 10.85 9.86
N GLU A 83 -13.71 9.77 9.15
CA GLU A 83 -13.66 8.41 9.71
C GLU A 83 -12.34 7.68 9.40
N PHE A 84 -11.76 7.93 8.22
CA PHE A 84 -10.58 7.19 7.73
C PHE A 84 -9.37 8.09 7.45
N GLY A 85 -9.45 9.40 7.66
CA GLY A 85 -8.39 10.35 7.30
C GLY A 85 -7.02 10.00 7.88
N VAL A 86 -6.98 9.59 9.15
CA VAL A 86 -5.73 9.19 9.83
C VAL A 86 -5.11 7.95 9.16
N SER A 87 -5.89 6.89 8.96
CA SER A 87 -5.40 5.67 8.31
C SER A 87 -5.04 5.88 6.83
N MET A 88 -5.74 6.80 6.16
CA MET A 88 -5.41 7.22 4.79
C MET A 88 -4.06 7.94 4.74
N GLU A 89 -3.77 8.83 5.69
CA GLU A 89 -2.48 9.52 5.79
C GLU A 89 -1.34 8.54 6.08
N GLU A 90 -1.51 7.65 7.06
CA GLU A 90 -0.53 6.63 7.43
C GLU A 90 -0.18 5.69 6.26
N LEU A 91 -1.19 5.29 5.49
CA LEU A 91 -1.01 4.40 4.35
C LEU A 91 -0.69 5.15 3.05
N GLY A 92 -0.78 6.48 3.02
CA GLY A 92 -0.56 7.28 1.83
C GLY A 92 -1.62 7.08 0.74
N VAL A 93 -2.89 6.88 1.16
CA VAL A 93 -4.06 6.78 0.29
C VAL A 93 -4.73 8.15 0.23
N LYS A 94 -5.13 8.60 -0.97
CA LYS A 94 -5.84 9.87 -1.16
C LYS A 94 -7.19 9.63 -1.82
N ILE A 95 -8.13 10.55 -1.60
CA ILE A 95 -9.42 10.56 -2.29
C ILE A 95 -9.51 11.83 -3.16
N ASN A 96 -9.77 11.65 -4.46
CA ASN A 96 -9.96 12.77 -5.37
C ASN A 96 -11.41 13.32 -5.29
N ASP A 97 -11.71 14.36 -6.06
CA ASP A 97 -13.04 15.00 -6.06
C ASP A 97 -14.12 14.13 -6.72
N GLU A 98 -13.71 13.11 -7.47
CA GLU A 98 -14.56 12.09 -8.09
C GLU A 98 -14.82 10.88 -7.15
N LEU A 99 -14.36 10.96 -5.89
CA LEU A 99 -14.42 9.89 -4.88
C LEU A 99 -13.61 8.63 -5.23
N GLU A 100 -12.61 8.76 -6.09
CA GLU A 100 -11.68 7.69 -6.42
C GLU A 100 -10.53 7.64 -5.40
N LEU A 101 -10.20 6.42 -4.95
CA LEU A 101 -9.13 6.16 -3.99
C LEU A 101 -7.81 5.93 -4.72
N ILE A 102 -6.94 6.94 -4.72
CA ILE A 102 -5.60 6.92 -5.30
C ILE A 102 -4.63 6.41 -4.23
#